data_AF-A0AAU6IH90-F1
#
_entry.id   AF-A0AAU6IH90-F1
#
_cell.length_a   1.000
_cell.length_b   1.000
_cell.length_c   1.000
_cell.angle_alpha   90.00
_cell.angle_beta   90.00
_cell.angle_gamma   90.00
#
_symmetry.space_group_name_H-M   'P 1'
#
loop_
_entity.id
_entity.type
_entity.pdbx_description
1 polymer ?
#
loop_
_entity_poly.entity_id
_entity_poly.type
_entity_poly.pdbx_seq_one_letter_code
_entity_poly.pdbx_strand_id
1 'polypeptide(L)'
;MPPGTPTEHSPRDGFGSPLDATDVLVLADRIFRWADARGWAGPDPYDGLTGPLGRLAVHRVLRQVVLQAVKRSRIDLRPVLGIQPLRTATAAGTAASACARLSTSPVWRERALRLGRSAADEQLSGRYSGLWRYEFDVQTRWAYYPASVPNLVATTFCADGCLDTGTLGDEAVRSLAHGLLEHLHNGEFFTYTPASDVLVHNANLMGAALAARLARTGALPGELVDSLVDAARGAVEVSLDGQRPDGSWPYGRPPRLGWVDGFHTGYVLLRLEQAGTLLDVDVRRPLERGVEHYLRHLFDGPLPRYFADGRSRRDPNNDATAVRMAAWAVHHGFAGADFPRAVLAAVVNRYPGLGADTRAGSSSRNRSLWGSPRWSAAPFLDALTALHAVLPGGRHPTSPVAAQPTTAAS
;
A
#
# COMPACT_ATOMS: atom_id res chain seq x y z
N MET A 1 -47.39 -8.01 -30.02
CA MET A 1 -46.24 -8.65 -29.34
C MET A 1 -45.30 -7.53 -28.91
N PRO A 2 -45.22 -7.20 -27.61
CA PRO A 2 -44.37 -6.11 -27.13
C PRO A 2 -42.89 -6.54 -27.10
N PRO A 3 -41.94 -5.59 -27.15
CA PRO A 3 -40.51 -5.90 -27.16
C PRO A 3 -40.04 -6.34 -25.77
N GLY A 4 -39.21 -7.39 -25.73
CA GLY A 4 -38.73 -8.05 -24.52
C GLY A 4 -37.84 -7.16 -23.66
N THR A 5 -38.08 -7.23 -22.36
CA THR A 5 -37.24 -6.73 -21.26
C THR A 5 -35.81 -7.31 -21.32
N PRO A 6 -34.76 -6.53 -20.99
CA PRO A 6 -33.41 -7.07 -20.86
C PRO A 6 -33.32 -7.94 -19.61
N THR A 7 -32.87 -9.17 -19.77
CA THR A 7 -32.63 -10.13 -18.69
C THR A 7 -31.50 -9.65 -17.78
N GLU A 8 -31.80 -9.47 -16.50
CA GLU A 8 -30.83 -9.35 -15.40
C GLU A 8 -29.83 -10.52 -15.45
N HIS A 9 -28.54 -10.19 -15.54
CA HIS A 9 -27.47 -11.11 -15.19
C HIS A 9 -27.23 -11.02 -13.68
N SER A 10 -27.91 -11.86 -12.90
CA SER A 10 -27.53 -12.12 -11.51
C SER A 10 -26.18 -12.84 -11.47
N PRO A 11 -25.17 -12.32 -10.74
CA PRO A 11 -23.97 -13.09 -10.44
C PRO A 11 -24.34 -14.25 -9.52
N ARG A 12 -23.78 -15.44 -9.77
CA ARG A 12 -23.90 -16.58 -8.85
C ARG A 12 -23.20 -16.23 -7.53
N ASP A 13 -24.00 -16.07 -6.48
CA ASP A 13 -23.55 -15.80 -5.11
C ASP A 13 -22.69 -16.94 -4.58
N GLY A 14 -21.40 -16.65 -4.36
CA GLY A 14 -20.47 -17.52 -3.62
C GLY A 14 -20.58 -17.37 -2.10
N PHE A 15 -21.44 -16.48 -1.61
CA PHE A 15 -21.68 -16.23 -0.19
C PHE A 15 -23.18 -15.98 0.00
N GLY A 16 -23.91 -16.97 0.52
CA GLY A 16 -25.38 -16.96 0.63
C GLY A 16 -25.97 -16.09 1.75
N SER A 17 -25.27 -15.06 2.22
CA SER A 17 -25.71 -14.09 3.24
C SER A 17 -24.73 -12.90 3.26
N PRO A 18 -25.12 -11.69 3.73
CA PRO A 18 -24.21 -10.55 3.70
C PRO A 18 -22.99 -10.82 4.59
N LEU A 19 -21.79 -10.72 3.99
CA LEU A 19 -20.50 -10.87 4.68
C LEU A 19 -20.48 -10.01 5.96
N ASP A 20 -20.37 -10.65 7.11
CA ASP A 20 -20.28 -9.97 8.41
C ASP A 20 -18.81 -9.75 8.84
N ALA A 21 -18.60 -9.12 10.00
CA ALA A 21 -17.25 -8.88 10.51
C ALA A 21 -16.48 -10.19 10.77
N THR A 22 -17.17 -11.25 11.23
CA THR A 22 -16.57 -12.56 11.47
C THR A 22 -16.07 -13.19 10.17
N ASP A 23 -16.87 -13.12 9.10
CA ASP A 23 -16.48 -13.60 7.78
C ASP A 23 -15.22 -12.90 7.28
N VAL A 24 -15.18 -11.57 7.37
CA VAL A 24 -14.00 -10.77 6.95
C VAL A 24 -12.76 -11.15 7.76
N LEU A 25 -12.90 -11.39 9.06
CA LEU A 25 -11.80 -11.83 9.91
C LEU A 25 -11.30 -13.24 9.55
N VAL A 26 -12.20 -14.16 9.22
CA VAL A 26 -11.85 -15.50 8.71
C VAL A 26 -11.10 -15.40 7.39
N LEU A 27 -11.51 -14.52 6.49
CA LEU A 27 -10.79 -14.27 5.23
C LEU A 27 -9.38 -13.70 5.50
N ALA A 28 -9.27 -12.73 6.41
CA ALA A 28 -7.98 -12.14 6.80
C ALA A 28 -7.03 -13.21 7.36
N ASP A 29 -7.53 -14.09 8.23
CA ASP A 29 -6.76 -15.18 8.80
C ASP A 29 -6.30 -16.20 7.74
N ARG A 30 -7.15 -16.54 6.76
CA ARG A 30 -6.77 -17.42 5.64
C ARG A 30 -5.66 -16.82 4.77
N ILE A 31 -5.79 -15.53 4.41
CA ILE A 31 -4.74 -14.82 3.66
C ILE A 31 -3.43 -14.79 4.44
N PHE A 32 -3.50 -14.47 5.74
CA PHE A 32 -2.34 -14.47 6.61
C PHE A 32 -1.65 -15.83 6.60
N ARG A 33 -2.37 -16.92 6.91
CA ARG A 33 -1.79 -18.28 6.96
C ARG A 33 -1.20 -18.69 5.62
N TRP A 34 -1.84 -18.33 4.51
CA TRP A 34 -1.33 -18.61 3.18
C TRP A 34 0.01 -17.94 2.90
N ALA A 35 0.18 -16.67 3.29
CA ALA A 35 1.43 -15.93 3.12
C ALA A 35 2.51 -16.37 4.11
N ASP A 36 2.12 -16.61 5.37
CA ASP A 36 3.01 -17.04 6.46
C ASP A 36 3.59 -18.43 6.21
N ALA A 37 2.80 -19.38 5.66
CA ALA A 37 3.27 -20.70 5.24
C ALA A 37 4.33 -20.65 4.11
N ARG A 38 4.49 -19.50 3.45
CA ARG A 38 5.52 -19.24 2.43
C ARG A 38 6.66 -18.38 2.95
N GLY A 39 6.69 -18.11 4.26
CA GLY A 39 7.66 -17.20 4.87
C GLY A 39 7.58 -15.78 4.28
N TRP A 40 6.41 -15.39 3.77
CA TRP A 40 6.20 -14.13 3.04
C TRP A 40 7.09 -13.98 1.79
N ALA A 41 7.57 -15.10 1.24
CA ALA A 41 8.31 -15.16 -0.01
C ALA A 41 7.39 -15.42 -1.21
N GLY A 42 7.62 -14.76 -2.34
CA GLY A 42 6.86 -15.03 -3.55
C GLY A 42 7.30 -14.23 -4.76
N PRO A 43 6.58 -14.36 -5.88
CA PRO A 43 6.80 -13.55 -7.07
C PRO A 43 6.50 -12.06 -6.82
N ASP A 44 7.14 -11.19 -7.58
CA ASP A 44 6.91 -9.75 -7.59
C ASP A 44 6.75 -9.20 -9.02
N PRO A 45 5.91 -8.19 -9.29
CA PRO A 45 5.85 -7.56 -10.62
C PRO A 45 7.19 -7.03 -11.16
N TYR A 46 8.19 -6.81 -10.31
CA TYR A 46 9.46 -6.20 -10.69
C TYR A 46 10.69 -7.10 -10.41
N ASP A 47 10.50 -8.38 -10.07
CA ASP A 47 11.60 -9.31 -9.78
C ASP A 47 12.32 -9.87 -11.02
N GLY A 48 11.88 -9.53 -12.23
CA GLY A 48 12.45 -10.09 -13.46
C GLY A 48 13.96 -9.89 -13.63
N LEU A 49 14.54 -8.89 -12.94
CA LEU A 49 15.96 -8.57 -13.01
C LEU A 49 16.81 -9.25 -11.92
N THR A 50 16.23 -10.02 -11.00
CA THR A 50 17.00 -10.66 -9.92
C THR A 50 17.70 -11.95 -10.35
N GLY A 51 17.24 -12.58 -11.44
CA GLY A 51 17.85 -13.77 -12.03
C GLY A 51 19.12 -13.48 -12.86
N PRO A 52 19.82 -14.52 -13.36
CA PRO A 52 21.06 -14.37 -14.13
C PRO A 52 20.92 -13.48 -15.38
N LEU A 53 19.80 -13.58 -16.10
CA LEU A 53 19.54 -12.71 -17.27
C LEU A 53 19.39 -11.24 -16.90
N GLY A 54 18.90 -10.94 -15.70
CA GLY A 54 18.81 -9.57 -15.19
C GLY A 54 20.18 -8.92 -15.02
N ARG A 55 21.18 -9.70 -14.58
CA ARG A 55 22.57 -9.25 -14.46
C ARG A 55 23.20 -8.90 -15.82
N LEU A 56 22.77 -9.57 -16.88
CA LEU A 56 23.22 -9.31 -18.26
C LEU A 56 22.45 -8.15 -18.91
N ALA A 57 21.28 -7.78 -18.39
CA ALA A 57 20.47 -6.68 -18.88
C ALA A 57 21.06 -5.31 -18.46
N VAL A 58 22.17 -4.93 -19.07
CA VAL A 58 22.87 -3.66 -18.77
C VAL A 58 22.15 -2.44 -19.37
N HIS A 59 21.51 -2.61 -20.53
CA HIS A 59 20.81 -1.52 -21.21
C HIS A 59 19.34 -1.40 -20.77
N ARG A 60 18.85 -0.17 -20.64
CA ARG A 60 17.45 0.15 -20.23
C ARG A 60 16.40 -0.67 -20.97
N VAL A 61 16.54 -0.79 -22.30
CA VAL A 61 15.56 -1.52 -23.14
C VAL A 61 15.56 -3.01 -22.79
N LEU A 62 16.73 -3.62 -22.60
CA LEU A 62 16.83 -5.03 -22.21
C LEU A 62 16.19 -5.28 -20.85
N ARG A 63 16.44 -4.39 -19.87
CA ARG A 63 15.79 -4.47 -18.56
C ARG A 63 14.26 -4.42 -18.68
N GLN A 64 13.75 -3.51 -19.50
CA GLN A 64 12.30 -3.40 -19.75
C GLN A 64 11.74 -4.65 -20.43
N VAL A 65 12.45 -5.20 -21.42
CA VAL A 65 12.03 -6.43 -22.11
C VAL A 65 11.97 -7.60 -21.13
N VAL A 66 13.02 -7.82 -20.34
CA VAL A 66 13.05 -8.91 -19.34
C VAL A 66 11.94 -8.74 -18.32
N LEU A 67 11.79 -7.55 -17.72
CA LEU A 67 10.73 -7.27 -16.75
C LEU A 67 9.33 -7.50 -17.34
N GLN A 68 9.04 -6.96 -18.52
CA GLN A 68 7.72 -7.10 -19.13
C GLN A 68 7.46 -8.53 -19.61
N ALA A 69 8.47 -9.26 -20.07
CA ALA A 69 8.34 -10.67 -20.44
C ALA A 69 7.95 -11.52 -19.21
N VAL A 70 8.67 -11.38 -18.10
CA VAL A 70 8.38 -12.07 -16.83
C VAL A 70 7.02 -11.68 -16.27
N LYS A 71 6.70 -10.37 -16.26
CA LYS A 71 5.46 -9.84 -15.69
C LYS A 71 4.21 -10.23 -16.48
N ARG A 72 4.28 -10.21 -17.81
CA ARG A 72 3.12 -10.40 -18.70
C ARG A 72 2.96 -11.84 -19.22
N SER A 73 3.94 -12.71 -18.96
CA SER A 73 3.87 -14.10 -19.37
C SER A 73 2.63 -14.80 -18.76
N ARG A 74 2.04 -15.71 -19.55
CA ARG A 74 0.90 -16.55 -19.13
C ARG A 74 1.33 -17.72 -18.26
N ILE A 75 2.57 -18.15 -18.42
CA ILE A 75 3.24 -19.15 -17.58
C ILE A 75 4.26 -18.44 -16.71
N ASP A 76 4.51 -18.95 -15.52
CA ASP A 76 5.52 -18.35 -14.66
C ASP A 76 6.91 -18.68 -15.20
N LEU A 77 7.60 -17.66 -15.76
CA LEU A 77 8.95 -17.82 -16.32
C LEU A 77 10.03 -17.84 -15.23
N ARG A 78 9.70 -17.43 -13.99
CA ARG A 78 10.67 -17.29 -12.91
C ARG A 78 11.50 -18.55 -12.65
N PRO A 79 10.91 -19.76 -12.57
CA PRO A 79 11.69 -20.97 -12.31
C PRO A 79 12.72 -21.25 -13.41
N VAL A 80 12.35 -21.07 -14.69
CA VAL A 80 13.24 -21.31 -15.83
C VAL A 80 14.33 -20.24 -15.93
N LEU A 81 14.00 -19.01 -15.54
CA LEU A 81 14.94 -17.89 -15.55
C LEU A 81 15.79 -17.79 -14.27
N GLY A 82 15.70 -18.78 -13.37
CA GLY A 82 16.44 -18.81 -12.12
C GLY A 82 16.07 -17.68 -11.15
N ILE A 83 14.90 -17.05 -11.33
CA ILE A 83 14.37 -16.03 -10.41
C ILE A 83 13.75 -16.76 -9.23
N GLN A 84 14.33 -16.53 -8.05
CA GLN A 84 13.85 -17.15 -6.81
C GLN A 84 12.71 -16.33 -6.19
N PRO A 85 11.76 -16.97 -5.47
CA PRO A 85 10.78 -16.25 -4.66
C PRO A 85 11.47 -15.29 -3.69
N LEU A 86 11.04 -14.04 -3.67
CA LEU A 86 11.65 -12.99 -2.84
C LEU A 86 10.81 -12.75 -1.59
N ARG A 87 11.49 -12.73 -0.44
CA ARG A 87 10.97 -12.13 0.78
C ARG A 87 11.21 -10.63 0.68
N THR A 88 10.22 -9.84 1.06
CA THR A 88 10.34 -8.37 1.00
C THR A 88 9.95 -7.75 2.33
N ALA A 89 10.77 -6.82 2.81
CA ALA A 89 10.51 -6.07 4.04
C ALA A 89 9.17 -5.31 3.92
N THR A 90 8.85 -4.78 2.73
CA THR A 90 7.59 -4.09 2.46
C THR A 90 6.36 -4.99 2.69
N ALA A 91 6.42 -6.27 2.33
CA ALA A 91 5.33 -7.21 2.62
C ALA A 91 5.17 -7.42 4.13
N ALA A 92 6.29 -7.62 4.84
CA ALA A 92 6.28 -7.78 6.28
C ALA A 92 5.75 -6.53 7.00
N GLY A 93 6.23 -5.33 6.64
CA GLY A 93 5.77 -4.07 7.22
C GLY A 93 4.28 -3.79 6.99
N THR A 94 3.81 -3.96 5.75
CA THR A 94 2.38 -3.80 5.43
C THR A 94 1.52 -4.77 6.22
N ALA A 95 1.93 -6.04 6.30
CA ALA A 95 1.20 -7.06 7.05
C ALA A 95 1.29 -6.84 8.57
N ALA A 96 2.40 -6.32 9.09
CA ALA A 96 2.56 -5.96 10.50
C ALA A 96 1.53 -4.90 10.91
N SER A 97 1.43 -3.82 10.12
CA SER A 97 0.41 -2.77 10.32
C SER A 97 -1.01 -3.34 10.26
N ALA A 98 -1.29 -4.19 9.27
CA ALA A 98 -2.60 -4.84 9.14
C ALA A 98 -2.95 -5.70 10.37
N CYS A 99 -2.00 -6.49 10.88
CA CYS A 99 -2.18 -7.30 12.09
C CYS A 99 -2.29 -6.45 13.36
N ALA A 100 -1.58 -5.32 13.44
CA ALA A 100 -1.59 -4.43 14.60
C ALA A 100 -2.98 -3.85 14.87
N ARG A 101 -3.80 -3.62 13.83
CA ARG A 101 -5.21 -3.21 13.98
C ARG A 101 -6.07 -4.22 14.73
N LEU A 102 -5.66 -5.49 14.77
CA LEU A 102 -6.35 -6.58 15.45
C LEU A 102 -5.64 -7.03 16.73
N SER A 103 -4.66 -6.25 17.21
CA SER A 103 -3.77 -6.61 18.33
C SER A 103 -4.45 -6.75 19.70
N THR A 104 -5.75 -6.45 19.82
CA THR A 104 -6.53 -6.84 21.00
C THR A 104 -6.62 -8.37 21.15
N SER A 105 -6.51 -9.10 20.04
CA SER A 105 -6.34 -10.55 20.05
C SER A 105 -4.87 -10.93 20.24
N PRO A 106 -4.51 -11.80 21.20
CA PRO A 106 -3.13 -12.24 21.41
C PRO A 106 -2.48 -12.84 20.16
N VAL A 107 -3.24 -13.62 19.39
CA VAL A 107 -2.76 -14.26 18.15
C VAL A 107 -2.37 -13.20 17.13
N TRP A 108 -3.20 -12.19 16.92
CA TRP A 108 -2.91 -11.11 15.97
C TRP A 108 -1.80 -10.18 16.46
N ARG A 109 -1.70 -9.96 17.78
CA ARG A 109 -0.59 -9.21 18.39
C ARG A 109 0.75 -9.90 18.15
N GLU A 110 0.83 -11.20 18.38
CA GLU A 110 2.04 -11.99 18.14
C GLU A 110 2.46 -11.95 16.66
N ARG A 111 1.49 -12.11 15.74
CA ARG A 111 1.72 -11.97 14.30
C ARG A 111 2.27 -10.60 13.93
N ALA A 112 1.67 -9.53 14.48
CA ALA A 112 2.09 -8.16 14.25
C ALA A 112 3.54 -7.95 14.73
N LEU A 113 3.86 -8.33 15.97
CA LEU A 113 5.21 -8.18 16.54
C LEU A 113 6.26 -8.97 15.74
N ARG A 114 5.95 -10.20 15.32
CA ARG A 114 6.87 -11.02 14.52
C ARG A 114 7.19 -10.35 13.17
N LEU A 115 6.16 -9.86 12.48
CA LEU A 115 6.33 -9.20 11.19
C LEU A 115 7.00 -7.83 11.33
N GLY A 116 6.67 -7.08 12.38
CA GLY A 116 7.31 -5.79 12.69
C GLY A 116 8.80 -5.96 12.94
N ARG A 117 9.20 -6.94 13.75
CA ARG A 117 10.63 -7.27 13.95
C ARG A 117 11.31 -7.69 12.65
N SER A 118 10.66 -8.55 11.86
CA SER A 118 11.19 -8.96 10.55
C SER A 118 11.36 -7.77 9.58
N ALA A 119 10.53 -6.74 9.66
CA ALA A 119 10.72 -5.51 8.89
C ALA A 119 11.84 -4.64 9.48
N ALA A 120 11.90 -4.52 10.81
CA ALA A 120 12.96 -3.78 11.51
C ALA A 120 14.37 -4.34 11.22
N ASP A 121 14.52 -5.66 11.15
CA ASP A 121 15.80 -6.33 10.84
C ASP A 121 16.34 -6.00 9.44
N GLU A 122 15.48 -5.55 8.52
CA GLU A 122 15.84 -5.16 7.16
C GLU A 122 16.17 -3.66 7.02
N GLN A 123 16.20 -2.93 8.14
CA GLN A 123 16.58 -1.51 8.14
C GLN A 123 18.03 -1.36 7.68
N LEU A 124 18.27 -0.41 6.78
CA LEU A 124 19.59 -0.11 6.26
C LEU A 124 20.50 0.45 7.35
N SER A 125 21.81 0.23 7.17
CA SER A 125 22.88 0.76 8.01
C SER A 125 23.85 1.61 7.17
N GLY A 126 24.82 2.24 7.84
CA GLY A 126 25.82 3.10 7.18
C GLY A 126 25.19 4.38 6.62
N ARG A 127 25.52 4.74 5.37
CA ARG A 127 25.06 5.98 4.75
C ARG A 127 23.53 6.13 4.79
N TYR A 128 22.79 5.06 4.52
CA TYR A 128 21.33 5.10 4.47
C TYR A 128 20.68 4.57 5.75
N SER A 129 21.36 4.75 6.89
CA SER A 129 20.87 4.29 8.20
C SER A 129 19.43 4.70 8.43
N GLY A 130 18.61 3.78 8.93
CA GLY A 130 17.22 4.08 9.27
C GLY A 130 16.20 3.84 8.16
N LEU A 131 16.62 3.67 6.90
CA LEU A 131 15.73 3.56 5.73
C LEU A 131 15.54 2.12 5.24
N TRP A 132 14.62 1.92 4.29
CA TRP A 132 14.45 0.65 3.59
C TRP A 132 14.57 0.81 2.07
N ARG A 133 14.83 -0.30 1.40
CA ARG A 133 14.93 -0.41 -0.07
C ARG A 133 14.04 -1.52 -0.59
N TYR A 134 13.88 -1.58 -1.91
CA TYR A 134 13.41 -2.79 -2.55
C TYR A 134 14.54 -3.80 -2.71
N GLU A 135 14.23 -5.09 -2.56
CA GLU A 135 15.16 -6.20 -2.72
C GLU A 135 15.45 -6.53 -4.20
N PHE A 136 14.98 -5.70 -5.13
CA PHE A 136 15.08 -5.88 -6.57
C PHE A 136 15.25 -4.55 -7.28
N ASP A 137 15.92 -4.62 -8.44
CA ASP A 137 16.03 -3.50 -9.36
C ASP A 137 14.69 -3.22 -10.05
N VAL A 138 14.34 -1.95 -10.16
CA VAL A 138 13.12 -1.53 -10.85
C VAL A 138 13.48 -0.69 -12.06
N GLN A 139 13.11 -1.17 -13.24
CA GLN A 139 13.16 -0.37 -14.47
C GLN A 139 11.73 -0.02 -14.90
N THR A 140 11.36 1.25 -14.74
CA THR A 140 10.10 1.78 -15.26
C THR A 140 10.30 2.33 -16.68
N ARG A 141 9.22 2.86 -17.28
CA ARG A 141 9.31 3.59 -18.55
C ARG A 141 10.09 4.91 -18.42
N TRP A 142 10.25 5.46 -17.22
CA TRP A 142 10.75 6.83 -17.02
C TRP A 142 11.93 6.92 -16.04
N ALA A 143 12.20 5.87 -15.25
CA ALA A 143 13.30 5.87 -14.29
C ALA A 143 13.82 4.44 -14.01
N TYR A 144 15.00 4.37 -13.42
CA TYR A 144 15.63 3.16 -12.92
C TYR A 144 15.99 3.35 -11.45
N TYR A 145 15.62 2.38 -10.62
CA TYR A 145 15.89 2.37 -9.18
C TYR A 145 16.70 1.10 -8.86
N PRO A 146 17.99 1.21 -8.50
CA PRO A 146 18.77 0.05 -8.12
C PRO A 146 18.36 -0.47 -6.74
N ALA A 147 18.47 -1.78 -6.51
CA ALA A 147 18.20 -2.43 -5.23
C ALA A 147 19.18 -2.03 -4.11
N SER A 148 20.17 -1.20 -4.41
CA SER A 148 21.22 -0.75 -3.47
C SER A 148 20.93 0.61 -2.82
N VAL A 149 19.84 1.29 -3.18
CA VAL A 149 19.49 2.62 -2.64
C VAL A 149 18.13 2.56 -1.95
N PRO A 150 17.89 3.42 -0.94
CA PRO A 150 16.60 3.46 -0.27
C PRO A 150 15.48 3.89 -1.22
N ASN A 151 14.28 3.46 -0.88
CA ASN A 151 13.05 3.82 -1.59
C ASN A 151 12.00 4.29 -0.58
N LEU A 152 11.37 5.44 -0.86
CA LEU A 152 10.41 6.05 0.06
C LEU A 152 9.16 5.18 0.29
N VAL A 153 8.66 4.50 -0.75
CA VAL A 153 7.50 3.61 -0.60
C VAL A 153 7.86 2.38 0.23
N ALA A 154 9.05 1.80 0.03
CA ALA A 154 9.52 0.70 0.89
C ALA A 154 9.69 1.17 2.34
N THR A 155 10.34 2.31 2.54
CA THR A 155 10.58 2.93 3.85
C THR A 155 9.29 3.17 4.60
N THR A 156 8.28 3.76 3.96
CA THR A 156 7.01 4.11 4.59
C THR A 156 6.21 2.88 5.02
N PHE A 157 6.09 1.85 4.18
CA PHE A 157 5.40 0.62 4.57
C PHE A 157 6.12 -0.14 5.71
N CYS A 158 7.45 -0.20 5.68
CA CYS A 158 8.22 -0.84 6.75
C CYS A 158 8.12 -0.03 8.05
N ALA A 159 8.36 1.28 7.98
CA ALA A 159 8.30 2.17 9.13
C ALA A 159 6.91 2.17 9.78
N ASP A 160 5.83 2.22 9.00
CA ASP A 160 4.48 2.15 9.54
C ASP A 160 4.25 0.85 10.31
N GLY A 161 4.62 -0.30 9.72
CA GLY A 161 4.51 -1.59 10.37
C GLY A 161 5.31 -1.66 11.68
N CYS A 162 6.53 -1.11 11.70
CA CYS A 162 7.34 -1.13 12.90
C CYS A 162 6.85 -0.16 13.98
N LEU A 163 6.39 1.03 13.59
CA LEU A 163 5.81 2.03 14.50
C LEU A 163 4.45 1.56 15.06
N ASP A 164 3.61 0.91 14.26
CA ASP A 164 2.32 0.34 14.71
C ASP A 164 2.51 -0.79 15.73
N THR A 165 3.68 -1.44 15.69
CA THR A 165 4.01 -2.58 16.55
C THR A 165 4.97 -2.25 17.69
N GLY A 166 5.50 -1.01 17.73
CA GLY A 166 6.52 -0.60 18.70
C GLY A 166 7.82 -1.39 18.59
N THR A 167 8.20 -1.83 17.39
CA THR A 167 9.38 -2.68 17.18
C THR A 167 10.65 -1.92 16.80
N LEU A 168 10.58 -0.61 16.57
CA LEU A 168 11.75 0.27 16.52
C LEU A 168 11.99 0.88 17.90
N GLY A 169 13.23 0.82 18.38
CA GLY A 169 13.68 1.62 19.52
C GLY A 169 13.99 3.07 19.12
N ASP A 170 14.16 3.94 20.11
CA ASP A 170 14.32 5.39 19.92
C ASP A 170 15.48 5.76 18.97
N GLU A 171 16.61 5.05 19.04
CA GLU A 171 17.75 5.29 18.15
C GLU A 171 17.43 4.96 16.69
N ALA A 172 16.66 3.88 16.46
CA ALA A 172 16.24 3.50 15.11
C ALA A 172 15.18 4.48 14.56
N VAL A 173 14.32 5.03 15.43
CA VAL A 173 13.38 6.11 15.08
C VAL A 173 14.13 7.39 14.72
N ARG A 174 15.17 7.75 15.49
CA ARG A 174 16.05 8.90 15.21
C ARG A 174 16.80 8.74 13.89
N SER A 175 17.38 7.57 13.65
CA SER A 175 18.05 7.25 12.37
C SER A 175 17.09 7.35 11.19
N LEU A 176 15.86 6.84 11.33
CA LEU A 176 14.83 6.96 10.32
C LEU A 176 14.45 8.43 10.05
N ALA A 177 14.26 9.25 11.09
CA ALA A 177 13.96 10.67 10.93
C ALA A 177 15.06 11.42 10.18
N HIS A 178 16.33 11.22 10.56
CA HIS A 178 17.46 11.82 9.84
C HIS A 178 17.55 11.33 8.40
N GLY A 179 17.53 10.01 8.17
CA GLY A 179 17.62 9.44 6.83
C GLY A 179 16.49 9.90 5.91
N LEU A 180 15.27 10.05 6.44
CA LEU A 180 14.12 10.53 5.68
C LEU A 180 14.33 11.95 5.16
N LEU A 181 14.78 12.86 6.03
CA LEU A 181 15.05 14.26 5.66
C LEU A 181 16.30 14.40 4.78
N GLU A 182 17.37 13.68 5.09
CA GLU A 182 18.65 13.81 4.39
C GLU A 182 18.63 13.21 2.99
N HIS A 183 17.92 12.09 2.80
CA HIS A 183 18.04 11.29 1.58
C HIS A 183 16.76 11.17 0.77
N LEU A 184 15.60 11.43 1.36
CA LEU A 184 14.31 11.25 0.68
C LEU A 184 13.46 12.51 0.69
N HIS A 185 14.04 13.66 1.04
CA HIS A 185 13.44 14.98 0.91
C HIS A 185 14.40 15.90 0.16
N ASN A 186 13.90 16.63 -0.85
CA ASN A 186 14.74 17.51 -1.69
C ASN A 186 14.64 19.00 -1.34
N GLY A 187 13.97 19.34 -0.24
CA GLY A 187 13.68 20.72 0.16
C GLY A 187 12.27 21.19 -0.19
N GLU A 188 11.61 20.56 -1.17
CA GLU A 188 10.23 20.89 -1.56
C GLU A 188 9.24 19.74 -1.30
N PHE A 189 9.65 18.50 -1.57
CA PHE A 189 8.80 17.32 -1.46
C PHE A 189 9.62 16.06 -1.18
N PHE A 190 8.94 14.99 -0.74
CA PHE A 190 9.58 13.70 -0.55
C PHE A 190 9.70 12.93 -1.87
N THR A 191 10.88 12.37 -2.12
CA THR A 191 11.27 11.78 -3.40
C THR A 191 11.26 10.25 -3.35
N TYR A 192 11.05 9.59 -4.50
CA TYR A 192 11.00 8.12 -4.55
C TYR A 192 12.31 7.45 -4.12
N THR A 193 13.45 8.06 -4.47
CA THR A 193 14.81 7.61 -4.19
C THR A 193 15.71 8.84 -4.04
N PRO A 194 16.93 8.72 -3.48
CA PRO A 194 17.82 9.88 -3.27
C PRO A 194 18.22 10.63 -4.55
N ALA A 195 18.18 9.95 -5.70
CA ALA A 195 18.51 10.55 -6.99
C ALA A 195 17.28 11.05 -7.78
N SER A 196 16.07 10.90 -7.23
CA SER A 196 14.84 11.30 -7.91
C SER A 196 14.55 12.78 -7.71
N ASP A 197 14.38 13.51 -8.79
CA ASP A 197 13.92 14.92 -8.85
C ASP A 197 12.46 15.04 -9.29
N VAL A 198 11.78 13.91 -9.45
CA VAL A 198 10.40 13.85 -9.95
C VAL A 198 9.40 13.80 -8.80
N LEU A 199 8.48 14.76 -8.79
CA LEU A 199 7.31 14.74 -7.91
C LEU A 199 6.35 13.62 -8.33
N VAL A 200 6.07 12.73 -7.39
CA VAL A 200 5.01 11.71 -7.49
C VAL A 200 4.14 11.82 -6.24
N HIS A 201 2.86 12.15 -6.45
CA HIS A 201 1.99 12.61 -5.36
C HIS A 201 1.76 11.56 -4.26
N ASN A 202 1.56 10.29 -4.63
CA ASN A 202 1.36 9.25 -3.63
C ASN A 202 2.58 9.07 -2.73
N ALA A 203 3.79 9.03 -3.29
CA ALA A 203 4.99 8.84 -2.48
C ALA A 203 5.31 10.09 -1.66
N ASN A 204 5.14 11.28 -2.24
CA ASN A 204 5.29 12.53 -1.51
C ASN A 204 4.41 12.58 -0.25
N LEU A 205 3.12 12.24 -0.38
CA LEU A 205 2.19 12.22 0.75
C LEU A 205 2.46 11.06 1.71
N MET A 206 2.96 9.90 1.24
CA MET A 206 3.45 8.84 2.14
C MET A 206 4.63 9.35 3.01
N GLY A 207 5.56 10.10 2.42
CA GLY A 207 6.65 10.74 3.16
C GLY A 207 6.16 11.78 4.15
N ALA A 208 5.23 12.65 3.75
CA ALA A 208 4.63 13.66 4.63
C ALA A 208 3.92 13.03 5.83
N ALA A 209 3.10 12.01 5.60
CA ALA A 209 2.41 11.29 6.68
C ALA A 209 3.40 10.59 7.63
N LEU A 210 4.48 9.99 7.11
CA LEU A 210 5.52 9.38 7.94
C LEU A 210 6.27 10.43 8.77
N ALA A 211 6.68 11.54 8.16
CA ALA A 211 7.38 12.63 8.87
C ALA A 211 6.50 13.22 9.99
N ALA A 212 5.23 13.49 9.69
CA ALA A 212 4.25 13.95 10.69
C ALA A 212 4.06 12.92 11.82
N ARG A 213 4.08 11.63 11.50
CA ARG A 213 3.98 10.55 12.49
C ARG A 213 5.23 10.48 13.38
N LEU A 214 6.43 10.57 12.79
CA LEU A 214 7.71 10.55 13.52
C LEU A 214 7.81 11.72 14.50
N ALA A 215 7.39 12.91 14.08
CA ALA A 215 7.30 14.12 14.91
C ALA A 215 6.44 13.93 16.18
N ARG A 216 5.52 12.96 16.18
CA ARG A 216 4.60 12.68 17.29
C ARG A 216 5.03 11.51 18.18
N THR A 217 6.17 10.86 17.90
CA THR A 217 6.64 9.70 18.66
C THR A 217 7.15 10.03 20.06
N GLY A 218 7.58 11.28 20.30
CA GLY A 218 8.24 11.71 21.55
C GLY A 218 9.70 11.27 21.68
N ALA A 219 10.25 10.52 20.70
CA ALA A 219 11.62 10.01 20.72
C ALA A 219 12.67 10.99 20.14
N LEU A 220 12.22 12.12 19.59
CA LEU A 220 13.03 13.03 18.77
C LEU A 220 13.27 14.38 19.47
N PRO A 221 14.45 15.00 19.27
CA PRO A 221 14.72 16.34 19.76
C PRO A 221 13.87 17.38 19.02
N GLY A 222 13.59 18.52 19.67
CA GLY A 222 12.70 19.57 19.18
C GLY A 222 13.05 20.07 17.77
N GLU A 223 14.32 20.39 17.50
CA GLU A 223 14.74 20.89 16.18
C GLU A 223 14.50 19.89 15.04
N LEU A 224 14.64 18.59 15.30
CA LEU A 224 14.37 17.54 14.33
C LEU A 224 12.86 17.35 14.14
N VAL A 225 12.07 17.49 15.20
CA VAL A 225 10.60 17.50 15.13
C VAL A 225 10.13 18.66 14.25
N ASP A 226 10.64 19.86 14.46
CA ASP A 226 10.29 21.05 13.68
C ASP A 226 10.65 20.85 12.19
N SER A 227 11.85 20.34 11.91
CA SER A 227 12.28 20.03 10.54
C SER A 227 11.38 19.01 9.84
N LEU A 228 10.91 17.98 10.55
CA LEU A 228 9.98 16.99 10.02
C LEU A 228 8.60 17.60 9.74
N VAL A 229 8.11 18.44 10.64
CA VAL A 229 6.81 19.12 10.51
C VAL A 229 6.83 20.08 9.32
N ASP A 230 7.89 20.87 9.16
CA ASP A 230 8.04 21.81 8.05
C ASP A 230 8.13 21.09 6.71
N ALA A 231 8.96 20.04 6.61
CA ALA A 231 9.04 19.20 5.42
C ALA A 231 7.69 18.54 5.08
N ALA A 232 6.96 18.06 6.08
CA ALA A 232 5.66 17.44 5.89
C ALA A 232 4.60 18.44 5.41
N ARG A 233 4.58 19.67 5.96
CA ARG A 233 3.67 20.73 5.53
C ARG A 233 3.94 21.16 4.09
N GLY A 234 5.20 21.43 3.74
CA GLY A 234 5.58 21.76 2.36
C GLY A 234 5.20 20.65 1.38
N ALA A 235 5.45 19.39 1.73
CA ALA A 235 5.05 18.25 0.92
C ALA A 235 3.52 18.14 0.72
N VAL A 236 2.72 18.43 1.76
CA VAL A 236 1.25 18.49 1.65
C VAL A 236 0.84 19.61 0.71
N GLU A 237 1.37 20.82 0.89
CA GLU A 237 1.08 21.99 0.04
C GLU A 237 1.37 21.72 -1.44
N VAL A 238 2.55 21.17 -1.76
CA VAL A 238 2.91 20.81 -3.14
C VAL A 238 1.92 19.81 -3.76
N SER A 239 1.34 18.92 -2.95
CA SER A 239 0.33 17.98 -3.43
C SER A 239 -1.05 18.62 -3.57
N LEU A 240 -1.43 19.54 -2.67
CA LEU A 240 -2.68 20.29 -2.77
C LEU A 240 -2.70 21.15 -4.04
N ASP A 241 -1.59 21.83 -4.34
CA ASP A 241 -1.42 22.63 -5.57
C ASP A 241 -1.45 21.77 -6.85
N GLY A 242 -1.09 20.49 -6.73
CA GLY A 242 -1.14 19.52 -7.82
C GLY A 242 -2.52 18.92 -8.07
N GLN A 243 -3.52 19.17 -7.21
CA GLN A 243 -4.87 18.66 -7.43
C GLN A 243 -5.53 19.37 -8.62
N ARG A 244 -6.09 18.61 -9.54
CA ARG A 244 -6.82 19.15 -10.69
C ARG A 244 -8.20 19.65 -10.28
N PRO A 245 -8.83 20.55 -11.08
CA PRO A 245 -10.19 21.03 -10.83
C PRO A 245 -11.25 19.92 -10.73
N ASP A 246 -11.03 18.77 -11.39
CA ASP A 246 -11.91 17.60 -11.34
C ASP A 246 -11.73 16.72 -10.08
N GLY A 247 -10.90 17.16 -9.13
CA GLY A 247 -10.57 16.46 -7.89
C GLY A 247 -9.44 15.44 -8.00
N SER A 248 -8.99 15.09 -9.20
CA SER A 248 -7.94 14.08 -9.38
C SER A 248 -6.54 14.59 -9.07
N TRP A 249 -5.66 13.68 -8.69
CA TRP A 249 -4.22 13.89 -8.75
C TRP A 249 -3.64 13.11 -9.93
N PRO A 250 -2.84 13.74 -10.81
CA PRO A 250 -1.99 12.97 -11.70
C PRO A 250 -1.04 12.11 -10.86
N TYR A 251 -0.53 11.02 -11.43
CA TYR A 251 0.48 10.22 -10.76
C TYR A 251 1.70 11.07 -10.35
N GLY A 252 2.19 11.92 -11.24
CA GLY A 252 3.26 12.88 -10.94
C GLY A 252 3.25 14.07 -11.88
N ARG A 253 4.21 14.99 -11.69
CA ARG A 253 4.29 16.22 -12.48
C ARG A 253 4.54 15.91 -13.98
N PRO A 254 3.79 16.50 -14.92
CA PRO A 254 3.92 16.27 -16.38
C PRO A 254 5.34 16.51 -16.94
N PRO A 255 5.69 16.02 -18.16
CA PRO A 255 4.79 15.69 -19.27
C PRO A 255 4.34 14.23 -19.40
N ARG A 256 4.99 13.25 -18.74
CA ARG A 256 4.69 11.80 -18.96
C ARG A 256 4.01 11.11 -17.79
N LEU A 257 3.67 11.85 -16.74
CA LEU A 257 3.16 11.32 -15.47
C LEU A 257 1.70 11.72 -15.16
N GLY A 258 0.98 12.25 -16.15
CA GLY A 258 -0.36 12.80 -15.97
C GLY A 258 -1.52 11.78 -15.87
N TRP A 259 -1.25 10.48 -15.76
CA TRP A 259 -2.33 9.48 -15.68
C TRP A 259 -2.91 9.42 -14.27
N VAL A 260 -4.14 8.92 -14.15
CA VAL A 260 -4.83 8.71 -12.87
C VAL A 260 -5.20 7.22 -12.79
N ASP A 261 -4.77 6.56 -11.71
CA ASP A 261 -5.08 5.15 -11.46
C ASP A 261 -5.59 4.90 -10.03
N GLY A 262 -6.19 3.74 -9.81
CA GLY A 262 -6.88 3.40 -8.57
C GLY A 262 -5.97 3.44 -7.35
N PHE A 263 -5.05 2.49 -7.22
CA PHE A 263 -4.26 2.38 -5.99
C PHE A 263 -3.40 3.61 -5.67
N HIS A 264 -2.81 4.33 -6.64
CA HIS A 264 -2.05 5.54 -6.30
C HIS A 264 -2.98 6.65 -5.81
N THR A 265 -4.17 6.81 -6.40
CA THR A 265 -5.15 7.79 -5.91
C THR A 265 -5.65 7.41 -4.52
N GLY A 266 -5.84 6.11 -4.25
CA GLY A 266 -6.18 5.62 -2.91
C GLY A 266 -5.10 5.95 -1.88
N TYR A 267 -3.82 5.74 -2.21
CA TYR A 267 -2.70 6.14 -1.34
C TYR A 267 -2.64 7.66 -1.12
N VAL A 268 -2.88 8.47 -2.15
CA VAL A 268 -2.96 9.93 -2.01
C VAL A 268 -4.02 10.33 -0.99
N LEU A 269 -5.25 9.80 -1.12
CA LEU A 269 -6.36 10.14 -0.22
C LEU A 269 -6.09 9.73 1.24
N LEU A 270 -5.67 8.48 1.44
CA LEU A 270 -5.37 7.95 2.78
C LEU A 270 -4.25 8.73 3.47
N ARG A 271 -3.20 9.10 2.72
CA ARG A 271 -2.03 9.79 3.29
C ARG A 271 -2.24 11.29 3.44
N LEU A 272 -3.04 11.92 2.57
CA LEU A 272 -3.44 13.32 2.73
C LEU A 272 -4.26 13.51 4.00
N GLU A 273 -5.24 12.65 4.25
CA GLU A 273 -6.01 12.66 5.51
C GLU A 273 -5.09 12.47 6.72
N GLN A 274 -4.23 11.45 6.69
CA GLN A 274 -3.34 11.15 7.80
C GLN A 274 -2.39 12.32 8.09
N ALA A 275 -1.74 12.87 7.08
CA ALA A 275 -0.85 14.01 7.22
C ALA A 275 -1.60 15.24 7.71
N GLY A 276 -2.75 15.57 7.10
CA GLY A 276 -3.57 16.71 7.49
C GLY A 276 -4.02 16.64 8.96
N THR A 277 -4.45 15.47 9.41
CA THR A 277 -4.83 15.24 10.81
C THR A 277 -3.65 15.39 11.77
N LEU A 278 -2.48 14.84 11.43
CA LEU A 278 -1.31 14.88 12.33
C LEU A 278 -0.65 16.26 12.40
N LEU A 279 -0.75 17.06 11.33
CA LEU A 279 -0.15 18.39 11.18
C LEU A 279 -1.11 19.54 11.50
N ASP A 280 -2.39 19.23 11.76
CA ASP A 280 -3.48 20.20 11.92
C ASP A 280 -3.67 21.11 10.69
N VAL A 281 -3.68 20.49 9.50
CA VAL A 281 -3.91 21.16 8.21
C VAL A 281 -5.30 20.78 7.69
N ASP A 282 -6.15 21.77 7.41
CA ASP A 282 -7.49 21.53 6.86
C ASP A 282 -7.43 21.05 5.40
N VAL A 283 -7.56 19.75 5.22
CA VAL A 283 -7.56 19.07 3.93
C VAL A 283 -8.96 18.61 3.49
N ARG A 284 -10.02 19.04 4.19
CA ARG A 284 -11.39 18.53 4.01
C ARG A 284 -11.92 18.72 2.59
N ARG A 285 -11.88 19.95 2.06
CA ARG A 285 -12.36 20.26 0.71
C ARG A 285 -11.56 19.51 -0.38
N PRO A 286 -10.22 19.50 -0.34
CA PRO A 286 -9.43 18.65 -1.24
C PRO A 286 -9.79 17.16 -1.17
N LEU A 287 -9.99 16.62 0.03
CA LEU A 287 -10.40 15.22 0.22
C LEU A 287 -11.79 14.94 -0.37
N GLU A 288 -12.77 15.80 -0.12
CA GLU A 288 -14.14 15.69 -0.66
C GLU A 288 -14.13 15.61 -2.20
N ARG A 289 -13.43 16.53 -2.87
CA ARG A 289 -13.29 16.48 -4.34
C ARG A 289 -12.57 15.22 -4.81
N GLY A 290 -11.53 14.82 -4.08
CA GLY A 290 -10.72 13.66 -4.41
C GLY A 290 -11.49 12.34 -4.30
N VAL A 291 -12.26 12.15 -3.23
CA VAL A 291 -13.10 10.95 -3.06
C VAL A 291 -14.26 10.94 -4.04
N GLU A 292 -14.86 12.09 -4.36
CA GLU A 292 -15.89 12.20 -5.39
C GLU A 292 -15.33 11.73 -6.75
N HIS A 293 -14.14 12.21 -7.12
CA HIS A 293 -13.45 11.74 -8.32
C HIS A 293 -13.19 10.24 -8.26
N TYR A 294 -12.68 9.74 -7.13
CA TYR A 294 -12.31 8.34 -6.94
C TYR A 294 -13.50 7.40 -7.11
N LEU A 295 -14.59 7.66 -6.40
CA LEU A 295 -15.80 6.85 -6.46
C LEU A 295 -16.46 6.90 -7.84
N ARG A 296 -16.43 8.06 -8.51
CA ARG A 296 -17.04 8.24 -9.84
C ARG A 296 -16.27 7.55 -10.97
N HIS A 297 -14.93 7.59 -10.95
CA HIS A 297 -14.11 7.17 -12.11
C HIS A 297 -13.32 5.88 -11.90
N LEU A 298 -13.06 5.50 -10.65
CA LEU A 298 -12.23 4.34 -10.31
C LEU A 298 -13.07 3.13 -9.83
N PHE A 299 -14.39 3.22 -9.99
CA PHE A 299 -15.35 2.11 -9.82
C PHE A 299 -16.34 2.02 -10.98
N ASP A 300 -16.88 0.82 -11.18
CA ASP A 300 -18.04 0.49 -12.01
C ASP A 300 -19.04 -0.29 -11.16
N GLY A 301 -19.96 0.42 -10.50
CA GLY A 301 -20.68 -0.16 -9.36
C GLY A 301 -19.68 -0.68 -8.32
N PRO A 302 -19.73 -1.97 -7.91
CA PRO A 302 -18.76 -2.53 -6.96
C PRO A 302 -17.44 -2.96 -7.60
N LEU A 303 -17.29 -2.90 -8.92
CA LEU A 303 -16.09 -3.40 -9.62
C LEU A 303 -15.00 -2.31 -9.65
N PRO A 304 -13.79 -2.57 -9.13
CA PRO A 304 -12.70 -1.60 -9.24
C PRO A 304 -12.23 -1.42 -10.69
N ARG A 305 -12.00 -0.17 -11.08
CA ARG A 305 -11.30 0.20 -12.33
C ARG A 305 -9.84 0.53 -12.01
N TYR A 306 -8.95 0.18 -12.92
CA TYR A 306 -7.53 0.50 -12.75
C TYR A 306 -7.21 1.93 -13.16
N PHE A 307 -7.73 2.40 -14.31
CA PHE A 307 -7.50 3.75 -14.81
C PHE A 307 -8.81 4.55 -14.82
N ALA A 308 -8.72 5.84 -14.51
CA ALA A 308 -9.87 6.75 -14.55
C ALA A 308 -10.39 6.99 -15.98
N ASP A 309 -9.54 6.81 -17.00
CA ASP A 309 -9.90 6.95 -18.43
C ASP A 309 -10.57 5.70 -19.03
N GLY A 310 -10.95 4.72 -18.20
CA GLY A 310 -11.68 3.53 -18.62
C GLY A 310 -10.83 2.42 -19.24
N ARG A 311 -9.50 2.60 -19.39
CA ARG A 311 -8.62 1.50 -19.84
C ARG A 311 -8.68 0.33 -18.86
N SER A 312 -8.95 -0.86 -19.39
CA SER A 312 -9.05 -2.07 -18.57
C SER A 312 -7.69 -2.66 -18.24
N ARG A 313 -7.43 -2.85 -16.95
CA ARG A 313 -6.32 -3.65 -16.41
C ARG A 313 -6.79 -4.27 -15.10
N ARG A 314 -6.43 -5.53 -14.86
CA ARG A 314 -6.60 -6.16 -13.55
C ARG A 314 -5.27 -6.16 -12.83
N ASP A 315 -5.29 -5.81 -11.55
CA ASP A 315 -4.10 -5.74 -10.71
C ASP A 315 -4.52 -5.99 -9.24
N PRO A 316 -3.93 -6.97 -8.55
CA PRO A 316 -4.34 -7.31 -7.19
C PRO A 316 -4.12 -6.15 -6.21
N ASN A 317 -3.06 -5.35 -6.38
CA ASN A 317 -2.84 -4.22 -5.49
C ASN A 317 -3.94 -3.16 -5.66
N ASN A 318 -4.41 -2.96 -6.89
CA ASN A 318 -5.55 -2.10 -7.18
C ASN A 318 -6.83 -2.60 -6.54
N ASP A 319 -7.13 -3.90 -6.70
CA ASP A 319 -8.34 -4.50 -6.15
C ASP A 319 -8.33 -4.48 -4.61
N ALA A 320 -7.18 -4.73 -3.98
CA ALA A 320 -7.02 -4.64 -2.53
C ALA A 320 -7.22 -3.20 -2.05
N THR A 321 -6.55 -2.24 -2.71
CA THR A 321 -6.68 -0.82 -2.36
C THR A 321 -8.11 -0.34 -2.56
N ALA A 322 -8.85 -0.84 -3.55
CA ALA A 322 -10.26 -0.50 -3.74
C ALA A 322 -11.15 -1.00 -2.58
N VAL A 323 -10.92 -2.21 -2.06
CA VAL A 323 -11.61 -2.69 -0.84
C VAL A 323 -11.27 -1.80 0.36
N ARG A 324 -9.98 -1.46 0.52
CA ARG A 324 -9.51 -0.55 1.59
C ARG A 324 -10.17 0.82 1.51
N MET A 325 -10.29 1.36 0.30
CA MET A 325 -10.91 2.66 0.03
C MET A 325 -12.42 2.63 0.18
N ALA A 326 -13.10 1.54 -0.16
CA ALA A 326 -14.52 1.40 0.08
C ALA A 326 -14.82 1.43 1.59
N ALA A 327 -14.04 0.68 2.39
CA ALA A 327 -14.14 0.73 3.86
C ALA A 327 -13.91 2.14 4.41
N TRP A 328 -12.87 2.83 3.91
CA TRP A 328 -12.58 4.22 4.27
C TRP A 328 -13.69 5.19 3.88
N ALA A 329 -14.28 5.05 2.68
CA ALA A 329 -15.34 5.92 2.20
C ALA A 329 -16.62 5.78 3.03
N VAL A 330 -16.98 4.57 3.46
CA VAL A 330 -18.12 4.36 4.38
C VAL A 330 -17.86 4.96 5.74
N HIS A 331 -16.65 4.78 6.29
CA HIS A 331 -16.30 5.36 7.60
C HIS A 331 -16.49 6.89 7.64
N HIS A 332 -16.21 7.55 6.52
CA HIS A 332 -16.33 9.00 6.36
C HIS A 332 -17.67 9.46 5.78
N GLY A 333 -18.63 8.55 5.57
CA GLY A 333 -19.96 8.90 5.05
C GLY A 333 -20.03 9.23 3.56
N PHE A 334 -18.99 8.93 2.78
CA PHE A 334 -18.96 9.14 1.33
C PHE A 334 -19.63 8.02 0.52
N ALA A 335 -19.91 6.87 1.14
CA ALA A 335 -20.54 5.72 0.48
C ALA A 335 -21.57 5.05 1.39
N GLY A 336 -22.53 4.35 0.80
CA GLY A 336 -23.53 3.56 1.54
C GLY A 336 -22.92 2.34 2.24
N ALA A 337 -23.54 1.91 3.34
CA ALA A 337 -22.99 0.88 4.24
C ALA A 337 -22.70 -0.49 3.56
N ASP A 338 -23.41 -0.82 2.48
CA ASP A 338 -23.22 -2.08 1.76
C ASP A 338 -22.12 -2.03 0.69
N PHE A 339 -21.65 -0.84 0.32
CA PHE A 339 -20.66 -0.67 -0.74
C PHE A 339 -19.36 -1.47 -0.52
N PRO A 340 -18.74 -1.48 0.67
CA PRO A 340 -17.51 -2.24 0.90
C PRO A 340 -17.71 -3.75 0.81
N ARG A 341 -18.88 -4.26 1.23
CA ARG A 341 -19.22 -5.68 1.09
C ARG A 341 -19.36 -6.07 -0.37
N ALA A 342 -20.04 -5.24 -1.17
CA ALA A 342 -20.21 -5.46 -2.60
C ALA A 342 -18.85 -5.43 -3.32
N VAL A 343 -17.97 -4.48 -2.97
CA VAL A 343 -16.60 -4.41 -3.53
C VAL A 343 -15.78 -5.63 -3.15
N LEU A 344 -15.83 -6.08 -1.88
CA LEU A 344 -15.16 -7.31 -1.43
C LEU A 344 -15.67 -8.53 -2.22
N ALA A 345 -16.98 -8.71 -2.33
CA ALA A 345 -17.57 -9.82 -3.07
C ALA A 345 -17.12 -9.84 -4.54
N ALA A 346 -16.93 -8.66 -5.16
CA ALA A 346 -16.49 -8.53 -6.54
C ALA A 346 -15.01 -8.93 -6.79
N VAL A 347 -14.17 -8.93 -5.75
CA VAL A 347 -12.72 -9.18 -5.87
C VAL A 347 -12.21 -10.41 -5.11
N VAL A 348 -12.92 -10.88 -4.08
CA VAL A 348 -12.44 -11.92 -3.15
C VAL A 348 -12.02 -13.22 -3.84
N ASN A 349 -12.76 -13.64 -4.87
CA ASN A 349 -12.51 -14.88 -5.62
C ASN A 349 -11.22 -14.86 -6.47
N ARG A 350 -10.48 -13.75 -6.47
CA ARG A 350 -9.22 -13.59 -7.22
C ARG A 350 -7.97 -13.87 -6.37
N TYR A 351 -8.09 -13.90 -5.05
CA TYR A 351 -6.95 -13.99 -4.13
C TYR A 351 -6.59 -15.43 -3.77
N PRO A 352 -5.28 -15.74 -3.67
CA PRO A 352 -4.84 -17.06 -3.24
C PRO A 352 -5.12 -17.28 -1.75
N GLY A 353 -5.20 -18.53 -1.32
CA GLY A 353 -5.42 -18.87 0.10
C GLY A 353 -6.88 -18.88 0.54
N LEU A 354 -7.81 -18.42 -0.30
CA LEU A 354 -9.25 -18.45 -0.02
C LEU A 354 -9.98 -19.68 -0.59
N GLY A 355 -9.24 -20.70 -1.01
CA GLY A 355 -9.81 -21.90 -1.64
C GLY A 355 -10.14 -21.75 -3.13
N ALA A 356 -9.93 -20.55 -3.69
CA ALA A 356 -9.95 -20.34 -5.14
C ALA A 356 -8.70 -20.99 -5.75
N ASP A 357 -8.88 -22.18 -6.33
CA ASP A 357 -7.99 -22.64 -7.40
C ASP A 357 -8.11 -21.55 -8.49
N THR A 358 -7.04 -20.82 -8.80
CA THR A 358 -7.05 -19.71 -9.80
C THR A 358 -7.27 -20.22 -11.25
N ARG A 359 -8.04 -21.30 -11.39
CA ARG A 359 -8.35 -22.07 -12.60
C ARG A 359 -9.71 -21.74 -13.21
N ALA A 360 -10.55 -20.91 -12.62
CA ALA A 360 -11.84 -20.55 -13.22
C ALA A 360 -11.86 -19.10 -13.78
N GLY A 361 -11.73 -18.96 -15.09
CA GLY A 361 -12.39 -17.90 -15.87
C GLY A 361 -11.70 -16.54 -16.08
N SER A 362 -10.62 -16.20 -15.36
CA SER A 362 -9.87 -14.95 -15.66
C SER A 362 -8.64 -15.25 -16.52
N SER A 363 -8.40 -14.43 -17.54
CA SER A 363 -7.28 -14.59 -18.47
C SER A 363 -5.99 -14.97 -17.75
N SER A 364 -5.28 -16.00 -18.22
CA SER A 364 -4.00 -16.49 -17.70
C SER A 364 -2.86 -15.47 -17.55
N ARG A 365 -3.10 -14.20 -17.88
CA ARG A 365 -2.14 -13.09 -17.69
C ARG A 365 -2.10 -12.71 -16.21
N ASN A 366 -0.90 -12.55 -15.66
CA ASN A 366 -0.64 -12.02 -14.31
C ASN A 366 -0.98 -12.94 -13.12
N ARG A 367 -1.12 -14.26 -13.30
CA ARG A 367 -1.37 -15.19 -12.17
C ARG A 367 -0.33 -15.04 -11.04
N SER A 368 0.94 -14.85 -11.39
CA SER A 368 2.00 -14.65 -10.40
C SER A 368 1.81 -13.39 -9.58
N LEU A 369 1.18 -12.33 -10.11
CA LEU A 369 0.90 -11.12 -9.34
C LEU A 369 -0.07 -11.39 -8.18
N TRP A 370 -1.10 -12.22 -8.42
CA TRP A 370 -2.05 -12.61 -7.37
C TRP A 370 -1.38 -13.44 -6.28
N GLY A 371 -0.38 -14.24 -6.65
CA GLY A 371 0.47 -15.01 -5.72
C GLY A 371 1.59 -14.21 -5.06
N SER A 372 1.64 -12.88 -5.20
CA SER A 372 2.68 -12.05 -4.60
C SER A 372 2.35 -11.67 -3.15
N PRO A 373 3.20 -11.98 -2.15
CA PRO A 373 3.01 -11.47 -0.81
C PRO A 373 3.02 -9.93 -0.74
N ARG A 374 3.97 -9.28 -1.40
CA ARG A 374 4.12 -7.81 -1.40
C ARG A 374 3.04 -7.08 -2.20
N TRP A 375 2.67 -7.62 -3.36
CA TRP A 375 1.80 -6.92 -4.32
C TRP A 375 0.32 -7.34 -4.24
N SER A 376 0.00 -8.41 -3.49
CA SER A 376 -1.35 -8.96 -3.42
C SER A 376 -1.77 -9.28 -1.98
N ALA A 377 -1.08 -10.21 -1.31
CA ALA A 377 -1.56 -10.71 -0.01
C ALA A 377 -1.48 -9.67 1.11
N ALA A 378 -0.37 -8.94 1.25
CA ALA A 378 -0.22 -7.93 2.30
C ALA A 378 -1.18 -6.73 2.09
N PRO A 379 -1.32 -6.14 0.89
CA PRO A 379 -2.33 -5.10 0.64
C PRO A 379 -3.76 -5.60 0.89
N PHE A 380 -4.08 -6.84 0.53
CA PHE A 380 -5.42 -7.37 0.76
C PHE A 380 -5.69 -7.67 2.23
N LEU A 381 -4.68 -8.13 2.97
CA LEU A 381 -4.75 -8.26 4.41
C LEU A 381 -5.01 -6.89 5.06
N ASP A 382 -4.30 -5.83 4.65
CA ASP A 382 -4.56 -4.46 5.09
C ASP A 382 -6.01 -4.02 4.84
N ALA A 383 -6.52 -4.30 3.63
CA ALA A 383 -7.88 -3.99 3.25
C ALA A 383 -8.92 -4.73 4.11
N LEU A 384 -8.72 -6.03 4.37
CA LEU A 384 -9.64 -6.85 5.16
C LEU A 384 -9.65 -6.42 6.63
N THR A 385 -8.48 -6.12 7.24
CA THR A 385 -8.46 -5.70 8.65
C THR A 385 -9.03 -4.29 8.84
N ALA A 386 -8.87 -3.40 7.85
CA ALA A 386 -9.55 -2.11 7.85
C ALA A 386 -11.07 -2.24 7.66
N LEU A 387 -11.51 -3.12 6.75
CA LEU A 387 -12.93 -3.40 6.54
C LEU A 387 -13.59 -3.97 7.80
N HIS A 388 -12.92 -4.92 8.48
CA HIS A 388 -13.39 -5.48 9.74
C HIS A 388 -13.70 -4.38 10.78
N ALA A 389 -12.89 -3.32 10.83
CA ALA A 389 -13.06 -2.24 11.81
C ALA A 389 -14.29 -1.35 11.57
N VAL A 390 -14.84 -1.33 10.34
CA VAL A 390 -15.99 -0.46 9.99
C VAL A 390 -17.30 -1.23 9.85
N LEU A 391 -17.27 -2.56 9.87
CA LEU A 391 -18.47 -3.39 9.85
C LEU A 391 -19.09 -3.50 11.26
N PRO A 392 -20.43 -3.65 11.36
CA PRO A 392 -21.10 -3.89 12.65
C PRO A 392 -20.50 -5.11 13.38
N GLY A 393 -20.15 -4.95 14.66
CA GLY A 393 -19.45 -5.97 15.45
C GLY A 393 -17.93 -5.91 15.38
N GLY A 394 -17.36 -5.12 14.45
CA GLY A 394 -15.96 -4.76 14.44
C GLY A 394 -15.58 -3.91 15.66
N ARG A 395 -14.45 -4.23 16.31
CA ARG A 395 -13.88 -3.35 17.33
C ARG A 395 -12.97 -2.32 16.65
N HIS A 396 -13.22 -1.04 16.90
CA HIS A 396 -12.25 0.00 16.56
C HIS A 396 -11.03 -0.14 17.49
N PRO A 397 -9.79 -0.21 16.96
CA PRO A 397 -8.64 0.08 17.78
C PRO A 397 -8.70 1.57 18.15
N THR A 398 -8.73 1.87 19.45
CA THR A 398 -8.46 3.21 19.96
C THR A 398 -7.10 3.65 19.41
N SER A 399 -7.03 4.82 18.78
CA SER A 399 -5.78 5.46 18.36
C SER A 399 -4.72 5.34 19.46
N PRO A 400 -3.44 5.09 19.15
CA PRO A 400 -2.38 5.14 20.14
C PRO A 400 -2.19 6.60 20.57
N VAL A 401 -2.97 7.03 21.55
CA VAL A 401 -2.72 8.26 22.29
C VAL A 401 -1.65 7.93 23.33
N ALA A 402 -0.50 8.59 23.17
CA ALA A 402 0.55 8.86 24.16
C ALA A 402 0.84 7.75 25.18
N ALA A 403 2.02 7.13 25.05
CA ALA A 403 2.65 6.47 26.18
C ALA A 403 2.70 7.45 27.37
N GLN A 404 1.96 7.13 28.44
CA GLN A 404 2.11 7.85 29.70
C GLN A 404 3.53 7.61 30.22
N PRO A 405 4.24 8.65 30.67
CA PRO A 405 5.54 8.45 31.31
C PRO A 405 5.31 7.70 32.62
N THR A 406 5.93 6.54 32.74
CA THR A 406 6.10 5.84 34.01
C THR A 406 6.85 6.77 34.96
N THR A 407 6.12 7.33 35.92
CA THR A 407 6.71 7.99 37.08
C THR A 407 7.43 6.94 37.91
N ALA A 408 8.76 6.98 37.89
CA ALA A 408 9.56 6.32 38.92
C ALA A 408 9.28 7.01 40.26
N ALA A 409 8.72 6.26 41.20
CA ALA A 409 8.67 6.66 42.59
C ALA A 409 9.92 6.11 43.29
N SER A 410 10.56 7.04 44.00
CA SER A 410 11.50 6.98 45.12
C SER A 410 11.95 5.61 45.65
#